data_AF-A0A4S2D6C2-F1
#
_entry.id   AF-A0A4S2D6C2-F1
#
_cell.length_a   1.000
_cell.length_b   1.000
_cell.length_c   1.000
_cell.angle_alpha   90.00
_cell.angle_beta   90.00
_cell.angle_gamma   90.00
#
_symmetry.space_group_name_H-M   'P 1'
#
loop_
_entity.id
_entity.type
_entity.pdbx_description
1 polymer ?
#
loop_
_entity_poly.entity_id
_entity_poly.type
_entity_poly.pdbx_seq_one_letter_code
_entity_poly.pdbx_strand_id
1 'polypeptide(L)'
;MSFPTQPGPGTLPMPSRRLFVQGLAAGGVAAGLAATGLSPRAFAAAGPALAAAPQVLSGQAFQLSIGESLANFTGRTRPAITVNGSLPAPILRWREGDTVTVRVANALQGHPTSIHWHGILLPANMDGVPGLSFNGIAPGEAYQYRFTLKQSGTYWYHSHSMFQEQAGLYGALIIDPLQPAPYRYDREHVIMLSDWTDMDPGALFRRMKKLAEYDNYYKRTLPDFLRDVRRDGWAAATADRGMWGRMRMTPTDISDINAHTYTYLLNGTTPAGNWTGLFRSGEKVLLRFINGGSMTYFDVRIPGLKMTVVAADGQYIHPVTIDEFRIAPAETFDVIVEPGGQDAYTLFCQDMGRTGYAAGTLAVRHGLQAPIPARDPRPLLTMSDMGHDMGGMGHDMKGMEGGCGASMGHAAHGGNDKAPRHAPSETGNPLIDMQSMATEPKLDDPGIGLRDNGRQVLTYGAMRSLFDDPDGRDPGREVELHLTGHMEKFSWSFDGIPFASAEPLRLNYGERMRIVLVNDTMMQHPIHLHGVWSDLENADGDFHLRKHTIDMPPGTRRTYRVRADALGRWAYHCHLLYHMEAGMMREVRIEE
;
A
#
# COMPACT_ATOMS: atom_id res chain seq x y z
N MET A 1 -24.78 45.73 37.95
CA MET A 1 -23.53 46.53 38.05
C MET A 1 -22.49 45.59 38.65
N SER A 2 -21.84 44.71 37.88
CA SER A 2 -20.74 44.94 36.94
C SER A 2 -19.54 45.60 37.59
N PHE A 3 -18.49 44.82 37.85
CA PHE A 3 -17.14 45.13 37.37
C PHE A 3 -16.50 43.86 36.79
N PRO A 4 -15.78 43.97 35.66
CA PRO A 4 -15.31 42.84 34.87
C PRO A 4 -13.87 42.45 35.26
N THR A 5 -13.52 41.18 35.13
CA THR A 5 -12.11 40.76 35.05
C THR A 5 -11.77 40.44 33.60
N GLN A 6 -10.79 41.17 33.06
CA GLN A 6 -10.20 40.86 31.76
C GLN A 6 -9.42 39.54 31.81
N PRO A 7 -9.38 38.77 30.71
CA PRO A 7 -8.48 37.64 30.60
C PRO A 7 -7.04 38.12 30.33
N GLY A 8 -6.09 37.58 31.09
CA GLY A 8 -4.66 37.78 30.86
C GLY A 8 -4.17 37.15 29.55
N PRO A 9 -2.99 37.55 29.04
CA PRO A 9 -2.45 37.06 27.80
C PRO A 9 -1.80 35.69 28.04
N GLY A 10 -2.28 34.65 27.36
CA GLY A 10 -1.58 33.37 27.35
C GLY A 10 -2.49 32.16 27.36
N THR A 11 -2.88 31.73 26.17
CA THR A 11 -2.76 30.36 25.66
C THR A 11 -3.54 30.35 24.35
N LEU A 12 -2.83 30.15 23.23
CA LEU A 12 -3.49 29.83 21.97
C LEU A 12 -4.34 28.57 22.23
N PRO A 13 -5.62 28.54 21.82
CA PRO A 13 -6.44 27.35 21.99
C PRO A 13 -5.73 26.21 21.27
N MET A 14 -5.33 25.18 22.01
CA MET A 14 -4.90 23.91 21.44
C MET A 14 -6.03 23.44 20.52
N PRO A 15 -5.79 23.27 19.20
CA PRO A 15 -6.83 22.77 18.33
C PRO A 15 -7.31 21.43 18.87
N SER A 16 -8.63 21.25 18.96
CA SER A 16 -9.20 19.98 19.40
C SER A 16 -8.62 18.83 18.55
N ARG A 17 -8.41 17.64 19.14
CA ARG A 17 -7.87 16.45 18.45
C ARG A 17 -8.55 16.15 17.10
N ARG A 18 -9.80 16.61 16.89
CA ARG A 18 -10.53 16.47 15.62
C ARG A 18 -9.94 17.28 14.46
N LEU A 19 -9.39 18.47 14.72
CA LEU A 19 -8.73 19.31 13.71
C LEU A 19 -7.35 18.75 13.32
N PHE A 20 -6.63 18.12 14.26
CA PHE A 20 -5.31 17.55 14.00
C PHE A 20 -5.34 16.42 12.96
N VAL A 21 -6.33 15.52 13.05
CA VAL A 21 -6.50 14.42 12.08
C VAL A 21 -6.93 14.91 10.69
N GLN A 22 -7.55 16.09 10.61
CA GLN A 22 -8.08 16.64 9.34
C GLN A 22 -7.08 17.57 8.63
N GLY A 23 -5.98 17.96 9.27
CA GLY A 23 -4.98 18.87 8.73
C GLY A 23 -5.48 20.30 8.48
N LEU A 24 -4.67 21.13 7.83
CA LEU A 24 -4.99 22.51 7.47
C LEU A 24 -5.78 22.60 6.16
N ALA A 25 -6.77 23.49 6.10
CA ALA A 25 -7.55 23.78 4.89
C ALA A 25 -6.72 24.37 3.73
N ALA A 26 -5.57 24.99 4.05
CA ALA A 26 -4.65 25.54 3.06
C ALA A 26 -3.23 24.99 3.25
N GLY A 27 -3.14 23.68 3.50
CA GLY A 27 -1.86 22.97 3.55
C GLY A 27 -1.31 22.69 2.16
N GLY A 28 0.01 22.77 2.00
CA GLY A 28 0.69 22.57 0.73
C GLY A 28 2.20 22.77 0.83
N VAL A 29 2.88 22.69 -0.32
CA VAL A 29 4.32 22.96 -0.44
C VAL A 29 4.55 24.37 -0.95
N ALA A 30 5.46 25.09 -0.29
CA ALA A 30 6.01 26.34 -0.80
C ALA A 30 7.35 26.06 -1.50
N ALA A 31 7.41 26.30 -2.80
CA ALA A 31 8.65 26.21 -3.56
C ALA A 31 9.66 27.25 -3.02
N GLY A 32 10.80 26.76 -2.51
CA GLY A 32 11.85 27.61 -1.95
C GLY A 32 12.59 28.38 -3.04
N LEU A 33 12.30 29.67 -3.19
CA LEU A 33 13.23 30.64 -3.78
C LEU A 33 14.41 30.84 -2.80
N ALA A 34 15.38 29.94 -2.81
CA ALA A 34 16.58 30.01 -1.97
C ALA A 34 17.54 31.19 -2.31
N ALA A 35 17.11 32.17 -3.11
CA ALA A 35 17.95 33.29 -3.56
C ALA A 35 17.52 34.69 -3.06
N THR A 36 16.42 34.83 -2.32
CA THR A 36 16.00 36.13 -1.79
C THR A 36 15.82 36.04 -0.28
N GLY A 37 16.73 36.62 0.50
CA GLY A 37 16.78 36.58 1.96
C GLY A 37 15.57 37.21 2.68
N LEU A 38 14.38 36.69 2.45
CA LEU A 38 13.14 37.12 3.07
C LEU A 38 12.92 36.38 4.39
N SER A 39 12.52 37.14 5.41
CA SER A 39 12.31 36.64 6.77
C SER A 39 11.22 35.56 6.85
N PRO A 40 11.25 34.64 7.84
CA PRO A 40 10.20 33.64 8.08
C PRO A 40 8.79 34.22 8.26
N ARG A 41 8.67 35.51 8.62
CA ARG A 41 7.39 36.23 8.73
C ARG A 41 6.78 36.61 7.38
N ALA A 42 7.58 36.75 6.31
CA ALA A 42 7.08 37.03 4.97
C ALA A 42 6.40 35.79 4.34
N PHE A 43 6.82 34.58 4.73
CA PHE A 43 6.16 33.32 4.32
C PHE A 43 4.78 33.12 4.95
N ALA A 44 4.49 33.79 6.08
CA ALA A 44 3.13 33.80 6.65
C ALA A 44 2.19 34.77 5.89
N ALA A 45 2.73 35.68 5.09
CA ALA A 45 1.98 36.67 4.29
C ALA A 45 1.93 36.29 2.79
N ALA A 46 2.83 35.43 2.31
CA ALA A 46 2.64 34.72 1.06
C ALA A 46 1.45 33.77 1.26
N GLY A 47 0.28 34.20 0.75
CA GLY A 47 -0.90 33.35 0.77
C GLY A 47 -0.56 31.96 0.24
N PRO A 48 -1.10 30.89 0.83
CA PRO A 48 -0.87 29.54 0.35
C PRO A 48 -1.22 29.53 -1.14
N ALA A 49 -0.27 29.14 -1.98
CA ALA A 49 -0.63 28.66 -3.30
C ALA A 49 -1.61 27.51 -3.03
N LEU A 50 -2.91 27.78 -3.24
CA LEU A 50 -3.96 26.76 -3.36
C LEU A 50 -3.30 25.55 -3.99
N ALA A 51 -3.32 24.39 -3.32
CA ALA A 51 -2.73 23.14 -3.76
C ALA A 51 -2.94 23.02 -5.28
N ALA A 52 -1.94 23.45 -6.04
CA ALA A 52 -2.08 23.53 -7.48
C ALA A 52 -2.07 22.08 -7.93
N ALA A 53 -3.03 21.68 -8.75
CA ALA A 53 -3.03 20.35 -9.34
C ALA A 53 -1.61 20.05 -9.85
N PRO A 54 -1.04 18.87 -9.53
CA PRO A 54 0.34 18.56 -9.87
C PRO A 54 0.53 18.80 -11.37
N GLN A 55 1.64 19.45 -11.72
CA GLN A 55 1.97 19.74 -13.10
C GLN A 55 1.96 18.45 -13.91
N VAL A 56 1.36 18.47 -15.11
CA VAL A 56 1.46 17.33 -16.04
C VAL A 56 2.64 17.58 -16.97
N LEU A 57 3.64 16.70 -16.92
CA LEU A 57 4.78 16.67 -17.83
C LEU A 57 4.54 15.60 -18.88
N SER A 58 4.56 15.99 -20.15
CA SER A 58 4.36 15.09 -21.29
C SER A 58 5.48 15.25 -22.32
N GLY A 59 5.57 14.27 -23.23
CA GLY A 59 6.64 14.17 -24.22
C GLY A 59 7.65 13.08 -23.87
N GLN A 60 8.72 13.01 -24.64
CA GLN A 60 9.70 11.91 -24.58
C GLN A 60 11.01 12.31 -23.88
N ALA A 61 11.22 13.61 -23.61
CA ALA A 61 12.43 14.10 -22.95
C ALA A 61 12.10 15.21 -21.96
N PHE A 62 12.48 15.03 -20.70
CA PHE A 62 12.26 16.01 -19.64
C PHE A 62 13.33 15.85 -18.55
N GLN A 63 13.48 16.92 -17.76
CA GLN A 63 14.37 16.96 -16.62
C GLN A 63 13.55 17.01 -15.34
N LEU A 64 13.93 16.17 -14.38
CA LEU A 64 13.41 16.19 -13.03
C LEU A 64 14.53 16.63 -12.09
N SER A 65 14.20 17.48 -11.13
CA SER A 65 15.11 17.93 -10.08
C SER A 65 14.53 17.52 -8.74
N ILE A 66 15.23 16.61 -8.05
CA ILE A 66 14.88 16.18 -6.69
C ILE A 66 15.52 17.15 -5.72
N GLY A 67 14.73 17.81 -4.88
CA GLY A 67 15.22 18.80 -3.92
C GLY A 67 14.32 18.91 -2.70
N GLU A 68 14.73 19.71 -1.74
CA GLU A 68 13.93 19.97 -0.54
C GLU A 68 13.05 21.19 -0.73
N SER A 69 11.81 21.12 -0.24
CA SER A 69 10.91 22.26 -0.09
C SER A 69 10.23 22.21 1.28
N LEU A 70 9.57 23.29 1.68
CA LEU A 70 8.84 23.34 2.95
C LEU A 70 7.38 22.95 2.71
N ALA A 71 6.90 21.96 3.46
CA ALA A 71 5.51 21.53 3.51
C ALA A 71 4.86 21.92 4.84
N ASN A 72 3.56 22.19 4.83
CA ASN A 72 2.79 22.39 6.06
C ASN A 72 1.36 21.82 5.90
N PHE A 73 1.15 20.59 6.37
CA PHE A 73 -0.17 19.96 6.34
C PHE A 73 -0.88 19.99 7.70
N THR A 74 -0.15 20.15 8.79
CA THR A 74 -0.63 19.94 10.16
C THR A 74 -0.67 21.21 11.01
N GLY A 75 -0.23 22.35 10.46
CA GLY A 75 0.10 23.55 11.24
C GLY A 75 1.58 23.68 11.57
N ARG A 76 2.39 22.66 11.26
CA ARG A 76 3.83 22.65 11.48
C ARG A 76 4.57 22.60 10.15
N THR A 77 5.37 23.62 9.88
CA THR A 77 6.25 23.61 8.71
C THR A 77 7.35 22.58 8.90
N ARG A 78 7.55 21.73 7.89
CA ARG A 78 8.51 20.63 7.86
C ARG A 78 9.18 20.56 6.49
N PRO A 79 10.45 20.15 6.41
CA PRO A 79 11.06 19.84 5.13
C PRO A 79 10.35 18.64 4.49
N ALA A 80 10.21 18.68 3.17
CA ALA A 80 9.72 17.60 2.34
C ALA A 80 10.68 17.43 1.15
N ILE A 81 10.83 16.20 0.68
CA ILE A 81 11.52 15.93 -0.57
C ILE A 81 10.50 16.06 -1.69
N THR A 82 10.86 16.85 -2.69
CA THR A 82 9.98 17.24 -3.78
C THR A 82 10.68 17.05 -5.12
N VAL A 83 9.88 16.84 -6.16
CA VAL A 83 10.37 16.81 -7.53
C VAL A 83 9.86 18.07 -8.21
N ASN A 84 10.78 18.86 -8.79
CA ASN A 84 10.46 20.16 -9.38
C ASN A 84 9.69 21.09 -8.41
N GLY A 85 9.95 20.99 -7.10
CA GLY A 85 9.29 21.79 -6.07
C GLY A 85 7.83 21.42 -5.79
N SER A 86 7.37 20.25 -6.23
CA SER A 86 5.99 19.78 -6.06
C SER A 86 5.89 18.53 -5.17
N LEU A 87 4.78 18.43 -4.42
CA LEU A 87 4.36 17.28 -3.61
C LEU A 87 2.83 17.13 -3.70
N PRO A 88 2.29 16.04 -4.27
CA PRO A 88 3.00 14.99 -5.00
C PRO A 88 3.85 15.55 -6.13
N ALA A 89 4.86 14.78 -6.54
CA ALA A 89 5.66 15.11 -7.71
C ALA A 89 4.78 15.24 -8.98
N PRO A 90 5.27 15.92 -10.05
CA PRO A 90 4.52 16.11 -11.28
C PRO A 90 3.95 14.81 -11.85
N ILE A 91 2.75 14.85 -12.43
CA ILE A 91 2.21 13.72 -13.17
C ILE A 91 3.04 13.58 -14.45
N LEU A 92 3.66 12.43 -14.64
CA LEU A 92 4.30 12.09 -15.90
C LEU A 92 3.25 11.42 -16.79
N ARG A 93 3.03 11.95 -17.98
CA ARG A 93 2.10 11.38 -18.96
C ARG A 93 2.85 10.99 -20.22
N TRP A 94 2.97 9.70 -20.45
CA TRP A 94 3.69 9.11 -21.59
C TRP A 94 2.74 8.33 -22.48
N ARG A 95 3.28 7.77 -23.57
CA ARG A 95 2.54 6.93 -24.51
C ARG A 95 3.26 5.60 -24.68
N GLU A 96 2.49 4.51 -24.71
CA GLU A 96 2.99 3.18 -25.02
C GLU A 96 3.73 3.17 -26.38
N GLY A 97 4.88 2.48 -26.43
CA GLY A 97 5.77 2.41 -27.59
C GLY A 97 6.81 3.53 -27.65
N ASP A 98 6.63 4.63 -26.92
CA ASP A 98 7.62 5.71 -26.89
C ASP A 98 8.88 5.31 -26.12
N THR A 99 10.03 5.83 -26.57
CA THR A 99 11.28 5.80 -25.80
C THR A 99 11.40 7.09 -25.02
N VAL A 100 11.33 7.00 -23.69
CA VAL A 100 11.45 8.16 -22.81
C VAL A 100 12.91 8.33 -22.37
N THR A 101 13.35 9.58 -22.24
CA THR A 101 14.67 9.96 -21.71
C THR A 101 14.47 10.98 -20.60
N VAL A 102 14.74 10.57 -19.36
CA VAL A 102 14.53 11.40 -18.17
C VAL A 102 15.87 11.67 -17.51
N ARG A 103 16.28 12.94 -17.48
CA ARG A 103 17.45 13.34 -16.69
C ARG A 103 16.99 13.72 -15.29
N VAL A 104 17.37 12.94 -14.29
CA VAL A 104 17.03 13.17 -12.89
C VAL A 104 18.25 13.74 -12.19
N ALA A 105 18.17 15.00 -11.75
CA ALA A 105 19.22 15.69 -11.00
C ALA A 105 18.93 15.62 -9.49
N ASN A 106 19.97 15.34 -8.70
CA ASN A 106 19.89 15.36 -7.25
C ASN A 106 20.39 16.70 -6.70
N ALA A 107 19.46 17.53 -6.22
CA ALA A 107 19.74 18.80 -5.55
C ALA A 107 19.64 18.70 -4.01
N LEU A 108 19.44 17.50 -3.45
CA LEU A 108 19.48 17.28 -2.00
C LEU A 108 20.88 17.53 -1.44
N GLN A 109 20.93 18.02 -0.20
CA GLN A 109 22.19 18.23 0.50
C GLN A 109 22.57 16.95 1.25
N GLY A 110 23.71 16.34 0.89
CA GLY A 110 24.35 15.29 1.69
C GLY A 110 23.78 13.87 1.56
N HIS A 111 22.73 13.64 0.76
CA HIS A 111 22.12 12.31 0.60
C HIS A 111 21.98 11.90 -0.87
N PRO A 112 22.36 10.66 -1.24
CA PRO A 112 22.04 10.13 -2.56
C PRO A 112 20.53 9.93 -2.70
N THR A 113 20.03 9.90 -3.93
CA THR A 113 18.61 9.69 -4.23
C THR A 113 18.45 8.72 -5.40
N SER A 114 17.20 8.35 -5.68
CA SER A 114 16.83 7.51 -6.82
C SER A 114 15.38 7.76 -7.19
N ILE A 115 15.01 7.34 -8.40
CA ILE A 115 13.61 7.15 -8.80
C ILE A 115 13.46 5.72 -9.29
N HIS A 116 12.54 4.99 -8.67
CA HIS A 116 12.00 3.74 -9.18
C HIS A 116 10.69 4.00 -9.94
N TRP A 117 10.54 3.32 -11.09
CA TRP A 117 9.37 3.42 -11.96
C TRP A 117 8.43 2.23 -11.68
N HIS A 118 7.57 2.40 -10.67
CA HIS A 118 6.79 1.31 -10.09
C HIS A 118 5.91 0.60 -11.13
N GLY A 119 6.13 -0.71 -11.27
CA GLY A 119 5.36 -1.56 -12.17
C GLY A 119 5.78 -1.50 -13.64
N ILE A 120 6.82 -0.76 -14.01
CA ILE A 120 7.27 -0.61 -15.41
C ILE A 120 8.25 -1.73 -15.80
N LEU A 121 8.02 -2.34 -16.97
CA LEU A 121 9.00 -3.24 -17.61
C LEU A 121 10.08 -2.43 -18.32
N LEU A 122 11.31 -2.47 -17.80
CA LEU A 122 12.46 -1.72 -18.29
C LEU A 122 13.74 -2.56 -18.18
N PRO A 123 14.89 -2.12 -18.75
CA PRO A 123 16.17 -2.75 -18.49
C PRO A 123 16.59 -2.57 -17.02
N ALA A 124 17.19 -3.59 -16.40
CA ALA A 124 17.48 -3.57 -14.96
C ALA A 124 18.26 -2.33 -14.50
N ASN A 125 19.24 -1.84 -15.26
CA ASN A 125 19.99 -0.64 -14.89
C ASN A 125 19.17 0.68 -14.88
N MET A 126 17.94 0.66 -15.39
CA MET A 126 16.99 1.78 -15.38
C MET A 126 15.96 1.68 -14.25
N ASP A 127 16.01 0.62 -13.43
CA ASP A 127 15.01 0.33 -12.39
C ASP A 127 15.07 1.28 -11.20
N GLY A 128 16.26 1.81 -10.91
CA GLY A 128 16.42 2.87 -9.91
C GLY A 128 16.52 2.40 -8.46
N VAL A 129 16.98 1.18 -8.21
CA VAL A 129 17.23 0.63 -6.87
C VAL A 129 18.73 0.65 -6.53
N PRO A 130 19.20 1.56 -5.65
CA PRO A 130 20.61 1.60 -5.24
C PRO A 130 21.10 0.27 -4.64
N GLY A 131 22.30 -0.16 -5.01
CA GLY A 131 22.90 -1.44 -4.56
C GLY A 131 22.45 -2.67 -5.36
N LEU A 132 21.35 -2.58 -6.12
CA LEU A 132 20.89 -3.63 -7.04
C LEU A 132 21.11 -3.24 -8.50
N SER A 133 20.36 -2.25 -8.99
CA SER A 133 20.37 -1.85 -10.40
C SER A 133 21.46 -0.83 -10.75
N PHE A 134 21.86 -0.01 -9.77
CA PHE A 134 22.89 1.03 -9.89
C PHE A 134 23.35 1.53 -8.51
N ASN A 135 24.17 2.59 -8.44
CA ASN A 135 24.73 3.11 -7.18
C ASN A 135 23.90 4.23 -6.50
N GLY A 136 22.78 4.65 -7.08
CA GLY A 136 22.10 5.88 -6.68
C GLY A 136 22.68 7.13 -7.34
N ILE A 137 21.98 8.25 -7.23
CA ILE A 137 22.36 9.56 -7.77
C ILE A 137 22.98 10.38 -6.63
N ALA A 138 24.28 10.65 -6.66
CA ALA A 138 24.94 11.40 -5.60
C ALA A 138 24.50 12.87 -5.57
N PRO A 139 24.65 13.59 -4.43
CA PRO A 139 24.37 15.02 -4.34
C PRO A 139 25.10 15.82 -5.42
N GLY A 140 24.37 16.68 -6.14
CA GLY A 140 24.91 17.51 -7.23
C GLY A 140 25.06 16.79 -8.57
N GLU A 141 24.85 15.48 -8.62
CA GLU A 141 24.93 14.69 -9.85
C GLU A 141 23.56 14.52 -10.52
N ALA A 142 23.56 13.92 -11.71
CA ALA A 142 22.35 13.55 -12.42
C ALA A 142 22.50 12.20 -13.09
N TYR A 143 21.41 11.43 -13.14
CA TYR A 143 21.33 10.17 -13.86
C TYR A 143 20.32 10.27 -15.00
N GLN A 144 20.63 9.64 -16.13
CA GLN A 144 19.73 9.61 -17.29
C GLN A 144 19.06 8.25 -17.39
N TYR A 145 17.77 8.21 -17.08
CA TYR A 145 16.93 7.06 -17.37
C TYR A 145 16.54 7.08 -18.83
N ARG A 146 16.70 5.95 -19.54
CA ARG A 146 16.24 5.82 -20.92
C ARG A 146 15.76 4.42 -21.21
N PHE A 147 14.48 4.28 -21.54
CA PHE A 147 13.85 2.99 -21.84
C PHE A 147 12.62 3.18 -22.74
N THR A 148 12.21 2.10 -23.40
CA THR A 148 11.01 2.04 -24.26
C THR A 148 9.84 1.48 -23.49
N LEU A 149 8.70 2.15 -23.53
CA LEU A 149 7.48 1.72 -22.84
C LEU A 149 6.81 0.59 -23.59
N LYS A 150 6.64 -0.56 -22.93
CA LYS A 150 6.04 -1.77 -23.51
C LYS A 150 4.60 -2.02 -23.04
N GLN A 151 4.05 -1.11 -22.27
CA GLN A 151 2.78 -1.24 -21.58
C GLN A 151 2.10 0.12 -21.46
N SER A 152 0.82 0.09 -21.11
CA SER A 152 -0.01 1.26 -20.82
C SER A 152 -0.82 1.08 -19.55
N GLY A 153 -1.39 2.16 -19.02
CA GLY A 153 -2.20 2.14 -17.79
C GLY A 153 -1.75 3.14 -16.73
N THR A 154 -2.20 2.90 -15.50
CA THR A 154 -1.92 3.73 -14.32
C THR A 154 -0.78 3.13 -13.50
N TYR A 155 0.31 3.88 -13.39
CA TYR A 155 1.51 3.56 -12.63
C TYR A 155 1.93 4.77 -11.79
N TRP A 156 3.06 4.67 -11.14
CA TRP A 156 3.62 5.74 -10.31
C TRP A 156 5.13 5.59 -10.21
N TYR A 157 5.78 6.58 -9.60
CA TYR A 157 7.20 6.57 -9.35
C TYR A 157 7.49 7.10 -7.97
N HIS A 158 8.52 6.57 -7.32
CA HIS A 158 8.89 6.94 -5.97
C HIS A 158 10.39 6.73 -5.72
N SER A 159 10.89 7.24 -4.60
CA SER A 159 12.28 6.99 -4.22
C SER A 159 12.46 5.57 -3.70
N HIS A 160 13.52 4.90 -4.14
CA HIS A 160 14.00 3.65 -3.56
C HIS A 160 15.26 3.89 -2.71
N SER A 161 15.37 5.08 -2.12
CA SER A 161 16.51 5.48 -1.28
C SER A 161 16.07 5.83 0.12
N MET A 162 16.47 5.02 1.11
CA MET A 162 16.18 5.24 2.53
C MET A 162 14.69 5.53 2.74
N PHE A 163 14.34 6.55 3.52
CA PHE A 163 12.96 6.94 3.82
C PHE A 163 12.44 8.10 2.96
N GLN A 164 13.02 8.32 1.78
CA GLN A 164 12.69 9.49 0.94
C GLN A 164 11.27 9.46 0.39
N GLU A 165 10.69 8.27 0.20
CA GLU A 165 9.28 8.11 -0.18
C GLU A 165 8.35 8.73 0.87
N GLN A 166 8.46 8.33 2.15
CA GLN A 166 7.69 8.93 3.25
C GLN A 166 7.95 10.43 3.38
N ALA A 167 9.16 10.89 3.07
CA ALA A 167 9.52 12.30 3.09
C ALA A 167 8.90 13.12 1.94
N GLY A 168 8.27 12.48 0.96
CA GLY A 168 7.50 13.13 -0.11
C GLY A 168 7.90 12.77 -1.54
N LEU A 169 8.93 11.95 -1.76
CA LEU A 169 9.37 11.61 -3.11
C LEU A 169 8.50 10.51 -3.73
N TYR A 170 7.34 10.90 -4.25
CA TYR A 170 6.43 10.07 -5.04
C TYR A 170 5.61 10.91 -6.03
N GLY A 171 5.20 10.32 -7.15
CA GLY A 171 4.35 10.97 -8.16
C GLY A 171 3.65 9.96 -9.07
N ALA A 172 2.62 10.41 -9.77
CA ALA A 172 1.85 9.56 -10.68
C ALA A 172 2.51 9.44 -12.05
N LEU A 173 2.40 8.26 -12.66
CA LEU A 173 2.86 7.97 -14.01
C LEU A 173 1.70 7.37 -14.82
N ILE A 174 1.18 8.11 -15.78
CA ILE A 174 0.11 7.65 -16.67
C ILE A 174 0.71 7.34 -18.03
N ILE A 175 0.46 6.14 -18.54
CA ILE A 175 0.91 5.75 -19.88
C ILE A 175 -0.32 5.53 -20.75
N ASP A 176 -0.54 6.44 -21.70
CA ASP A 176 -1.63 6.36 -22.66
C ASP A 176 -1.42 5.14 -23.60
N PRO A 177 -2.48 4.35 -23.83
CA PRO A 177 -2.37 3.13 -24.62
C PRO A 177 -2.21 3.43 -26.11
N LEU A 178 -1.56 2.52 -26.83
CA LEU A 178 -1.44 2.64 -28.29
C LEU A 178 -2.80 2.43 -28.97
N GLN A 179 -3.58 1.49 -28.44
CA GLN A 179 -4.95 1.22 -28.84
C GLN A 179 -5.95 1.83 -27.85
N PRO A 180 -7.15 2.23 -28.28
CA PRO A 180 -8.16 2.72 -27.35
C PRO A 180 -8.45 1.71 -26.23
N ALA A 181 -8.61 2.20 -25.00
CA ALA A 181 -9.03 1.39 -23.87
C ALA A 181 -10.37 0.67 -24.17
N PRO A 182 -10.62 -0.52 -23.58
CA PRO A 182 -11.84 -1.30 -23.81
C PRO A 182 -13.09 -0.70 -23.12
N TYR A 183 -13.03 0.56 -22.69
CA TYR A 183 -14.09 1.32 -22.05
C TYR A 183 -14.04 2.78 -22.51
N ARG A 184 -15.12 3.52 -22.23
CA ARG A 184 -15.24 4.95 -22.58
C ARG A 184 -15.43 5.79 -21.34
N TYR A 185 -14.83 6.96 -21.34
CA TYR A 185 -14.96 8.00 -20.31
C TYR A 185 -14.91 9.37 -20.97
N ASP A 186 -15.55 10.36 -20.34
CA ASP A 186 -15.62 11.74 -20.80
C ASP A 186 -14.59 12.63 -20.10
N ARG A 187 -14.21 12.24 -18.88
CA ARG A 187 -13.27 12.96 -18.02
C ARG A 187 -12.40 12.00 -17.25
N GLU A 188 -11.18 12.42 -16.93
CA GLU A 188 -10.23 11.69 -16.13
C GLU A 188 -9.74 12.56 -14.96
N HIS A 189 -9.59 11.95 -13.80
CA HIS A 189 -8.88 12.50 -12.64
C HIS A 189 -7.90 11.47 -12.09
N VAL A 190 -6.68 11.89 -11.80
CA VAL A 190 -5.70 11.09 -11.06
C VAL A 190 -5.91 11.33 -9.57
N ILE A 191 -5.99 10.26 -8.80
CA ILE A 191 -6.21 10.26 -7.35
C ILE A 191 -5.01 9.59 -6.68
N MET A 192 -4.04 10.39 -6.27
CA MET A 192 -2.86 9.96 -5.51
C MET A 192 -3.17 10.02 -4.02
N LEU A 193 -3.25 8.85 -3.38
CA LEU A 193 -3.38 8.72 -1.93
C LEU A 193 -1.99 8.61 -1.30
N SER A 194 -1.78 9.28 -0.17
CA SER A 194 -0.53 9.20 0.59
C SER A 194 -0.74 9.47 2.08
N ASP A 195 0.31 9.23 2.87
CA ASP A 195 0.38 9.54 4.29
C ASP A 195 1.54 10.52 4.56
N TRP A 196 1.29 11.48 5.44
CA TRP A 196 2.26 12.50 5.85
C TRP A 196 2.52 12.42 7.35
N THR A 197 3.77 12.54 7.76
CA THR A 197 4.16 12.69 9.16
C THR A 197 5.03 13.94 9.36
N ASP A 198 4.85 14.61 10.49
CA ASP A 198 5.74 15.71 10.89
C ASP A 198 7.05 15.21 11.54
N MET A 199 7.17 13.91 11.74
CA MET A 199 8.37 13.29 12.30
C MET A 199 9.40 13.03 11.19
N ASP A 200 10.67 13.12 11.55
CA ASP A 200 11.75 12.54 10.73
C ASP A 200 11.43 11.04 10.49
N PRO A 201 11.33 10.58 9.24
CA PRO A 201 11.00 9.18 8.95
C PRO A 201 11.97 8.18 9.58
N GLY A 202 13.26 8.53 9.73
CA GLY A 202 14.23 7.70 10.44
C GLY A 202 13.95 7.63 11.95
N ALA A 203 13.51 8.72 12.57
CA ALA A 203 13.06 8.75 13.96
C ALA A 203 11.78 7.94 14.17
N LEU A 204 10.87 7.99 13.21
CA LEU A 204 9.65 7.19 13.17
C LEU A 204 10.00 5.69 13.12
N PHE A 205 10.92 5.27 12.24
CA PHE A 205 11.43 3.90 12.22
C PHE A 205 12.06 3.47 13.55
N ARG A 206 12.95 4.31 14.12
CA ARG A 206 13.57 4.06 15.43
C ARG A 206 12.56 3.94 16.56
N ARG A 207 11.41 4.64 16.47
CA ARG A 207 10.32 4.53 17.45
C ARG A 207 9.68 3.15 17.38
N MET A 208 9.35 2.66 16.19
CA MET A 208 8.75 1.32 16.02
C MET A 208 9.71 0.21 16.46
N LYS A 209 11.01 0.34 16.15
CA LYS A 209 12.05 -0.58 16.67
C LYS A 209 12.13 -0.64 18.20
N LYS A 210 11.66 0.38 18.93
CA LYS A 210 11.70 0.47 20.39
C LYS A 210 10.35 0.18 21.06
N LEU A 211 9.25 0.54 20.40
CA LEU A 211 7.89 0.37 20.86
C LEU A 211 6.97 0.26 19.64
N ALA A 212 6.85 -0.94 19.08
CA ALA A 212 6.06 -1.20 17.88
C ALA A 212 4.59 -0.81 18.07
N GLU A 213 4.01 -1.11 19.24
CA GLU A 213 2.61 -0.78 19.55
C GLU A 213 2.37 0.72 19.90
N TYR A 214 3.29 1.65 19.56
CA TYR A 214 3.19 3.06 19.95
C TYR A 214 1.86 3.69 19.52
N ASP A 215 1.43 3.43 18.28
CA ASP A 215 0.20 3.99 17.72
C ASP A 215 -1.06 3.15 18.06
N ASN A 216 -0.92 2.05 18.82
CA ASN A 216 -2.05 1.22 19.26
C ASN A 216 -2.66 1.73 20.58
N TYR A 217 -3.49 2.78 20.48
CA TYR A 217 -4.20 3.38 21.62
C TYR A 217 -5.47 2.63 22.04
N TYR A 218 -5.87 1.57 21.32
CA TYR A 218 -7.20 0.97 21.42
C TYR A 218 -7.17 -0.43 22.07
N LYS A 219 -6.23 -0.64 22.99
CA LYS A 219 -6.01 -1.95 23.63
C LYS A 219 -7.26 -2.41 24.38
N ARG A 220 -7.47 -3.74 24.36
CA ARG A 220 -8.64 -4.40 24.95
C ARG A 220 -8.63 -4.27 26.47
N THR A 221 -9.75 -3.87 27.04
CA THR A 221 -9.91 -3.59 28.48
C THR A 221 -10.69 -4.69 29.21
N LEU A 222 -10.77 -4.61 30.55
CA LEU A 222 -11.58 -5.54 31.35
C LEU A 222 -13.08 -5.48 30.97
N PRO A 223 -13.71 -4.31 30.76
CA PRO A 223 -15.06 -4.23 30.20
C PRO A 223 -15.24 -4.96 28.87
N ASP A 224 -14.24 -4.90 27.97
CA ASP A 224 -14.30 -5.63 26.70
C ASP A 224 -14.28 -7.13 26.92
N PHE A 225 -13.38 -7.61 27.79
CA PHE A 225 -13.33 -9.03 28.14
C PHE A 225 -14.64 -9.54 28.74
N LEU A 226 -15.28 -8.77 29.63
CA LEU A 226 -16.59 -9.13 30.18
C LEU A 226 -17.68 -9.16 29.09
N ARG A 227 -17.57 -8.32 28.06
CA ARG A 227 -18.47 -8.36 26.89
C ARG A 227 -18.26 -9.65 26.09
N ASP A 228 -17.00 -10.05 25.87
CA ASP A 228 -16.70 -11.31 25.16
C ASP A 228 -17.19 -12.52 25.95
N VAL A 229 -16.99 -12.56 27.27
CA VAL A 229 -17.53 -13.62 28.14
C VAL A 229 -19.05 -13.73 28.05
N ARG A 230 -19.76 -12.60 27.92
CA ARG A 230 -21.22 -12.60 27.72
C ARG A 230 -21.63 -13.11 26.34
N ARG A 231 -20.81 -12.85 25.31
CA ARG A 231 -21.07 -13.25 23.92
C ARG A 231 -20.75 -14.72 23.68
N ASP A 232 -19.57 -15.17 24.11
CA ASP A 232 -18.96 -16.45 23.72
C ASP A 232 -18.79 -17.43 24.90
N GLY A 233 -19.02 -16.98 26.14
CA GLY A 233 -18.80 -17.75 27.35
C GLY A 233 -17.37 -17.66 27.92
N TRP A 234 -17.22 -18.01 29.20
CA TRP A 234 -15.95 -17.90 29.93
C TRP A 234 -14.82 -18.71 29.30
N ALA A 235 -15.08 -19.95 28.88
CA ALA A 235 -14.08 -20.84 28.35
C ALA A 235 -13.50 -20.31 27.03
N ALA A 236 -14.37 -19.92 26.08
CA ALA A 236 -13.96 -19.43 24.77
C ALA A 236 -13.23 -18.09 24.87
N ALA A 237 -13.75 -17.13 25.64
CA ALA A 237 -13.12 -15.82 25.83
C ALA A 237 -11.73 -15.93 26.50
N THR A 238 -11.57 -16.84 27.47
CA THR A 238 -10.27 -17.07 28.13
C THR A 238 -9.29 -17.76 27.19
N ALA A 239 -9.74 -18.72 26.38
CA ALA A 239 -8.92 -19.39 25.39
C ALA A 239 -8.41 -18.41 24.32
N ASP A 240 -9.31 -17.57 23.76
CA ASP A 240 -8.97 -16.52 22.80
C ASP A 240 -7.92 -15.56 23.35
N ARG A 241 -8.16 -15.01 24.55
CA ARG A 241 -7.20 -14.13 25.22
C ARG A 241 -5.86 -14.81 25.48
N GLY A 242 -5.88 -16.11 25.82
CA GLY A 242 -4.69 -16.92 26.03
C GLY A 242 -3.89 -17.15 24.73
N MET A 243 -4.55 -17.31 23.58
CA MET A 243 -3.89 -17.44 22.29
C MET A 243 -3.19 -16.14 21.89
N TRP A 244 -3.88 -15.00 21.94
CA TRP A 244 -3.27 -13.68 21.69
C TRP A 244 -2.07 -13.41 22.60
N GLY A 245 -2.20 -13.77 23.89
CA GLY A 245 -1.12 -13.62 24.86
C GLY A 245 0.10 -14.51 24.58
N ARG A 246 -0.09 -15.74 24.08
CA ARG A 246 1.02 -16.63 23.70
C ARG A 246 1.77 -16.14 22.46
N MET A 247 1.05 -15.57 21.49
CA MET A 247 1.65 -14.91 20.32
C MET A 247 2.25 -13.54 20.64
N ARG A 248 2.01 -13.00 21.86
CA ARG A 248 2.45 -11.66 22.29
C ARG A 248 1.93 -10.54 21.40
N MET A 249 0.65 -10.65 21.04
CA MET A 249 0.01 -9.75 20.08
C MET A 249 -1.28 -9.17 20.61
N THR A 250 -1.63 -8.02 20.07
CA THR A 250 -2.89 -7.36 20.36
C THR A 250 -3.80 -7.41 19.13
N PRO A 251 -5.04 -7.94 19.20
CA PRO A 251 -5.96 -8.03 18.05
C PRO A 251 -6.39 -6.67 17.47
N THR A 252 -6.03 -5.57 18.14
CA THR A 252 -6.34 -4.20 17.74
C THR A 252 -5.19 -3.54 16.96
N ASP A 253 -4.02 -4.20 16.91
CA ASP A 253 -2.80 -3.69 16.28
C ASP A 253 -2.74 -4.10 14.81
N ILE A 254 -3.61 -3.47 14.02
CA ILE A 254 -3.85 -3.83 12.61
C ILE A 254 -3.12 -2.91 11.64
N SER A 255 -2.41 -1.90 12.15
CA SER A 255 -1.66 -0.91 11.39
C SER A 255 -0.56 -0.34 12.27
N ASP A 256 0.71 -0.47 11.88
CA ASP A 256 1.86 -0.06 12.71
C ASP A 256 1.90 1.44 12.97
N ILE A 257 1.42 2.22 12.00
CA ILE A 257 1.32 3.68 12.08
C ILE A 257 -0.06 4.09 11.56
N ASN A 258 -0.67 5.06 12.23
CA ASN A 258 -2.04 5.47 11.94
C ASN A 258 -2.24 6.99 12.17
N ALA A 259 -3.49 7.47 12.14
CA ALA A 259 -3.81 8.90 12.19
C ALA A 259 -3.39 9.65 13.47
N HIS A 260 -2.87 8.96 14.50
CA HIS A 260 -2.23 9.63 15.64
C HIS A 260 -0.87 10.23 15.26
N THR A 261 -0.18 9.61 14.30
CA THR A 261 1.10 10.06 13.75
C THR A 261 0.94 10.63 12.33
N TYR A 262 0.04 10.06 11.54
CA TYR A 262 -0.18 10.45 10.15
C TYR A 262 -1.30 11.46 9.94
N THR A 263 -1.11 12.31 8.93
CA THR A 263 -2.17 13.03 8.22
C THR A 263 -2.28 12.42 6.83
N TYR A 264 -3.46 11.90 6.49
CA TYR A 264 -3.68 11.29 5.17
C TYR A 264 -4.01 12.35 4.13
N LEU A 265 -3.46 12.20 2.92
CA LEU A 265 -3.58 13.17 1.85
C LEU A 265 -4.26 12.54 0.63
N LEU A 266 -5.05 13.34 -0.07
CA LEU A 266 -5.56 13.05 -1.41
C LEU A 266 -5.04 14.13 -2.34
N ASN A 267 -4.24 13.76 -3.35
CA ASN A 267 -3.56 14.68 -4.26
C ASN A 267 -2.80 15.81 -3.53
N GLY A 268 -2.07 15.45 -2.47
CA GLY A 268 -1.34 16.42 -1.64
C GLY A 268 -2.21 17.34 -0.79
N THR A 269 -3.51 17.08 -0.70
CA THR A 269 -4.46 17.90 0.03
C THR A 269 -4.98 17.16 1.25
N THR A 270 -5.04 17.85 2.39
CA THR A 270 -5.59 17.31 3.63
C THR A 270 -7.12 17.16 3.54
N PRO A 271 -7.77 16.38 4.42
CA PRO A 271 -9.22 16.32 4.48
C PRO A 271 -9.90 17.68 4.65
N ALA A 272 -9.29 18.60 5.41
CA ALA A 272 -9.79 19.96 5.59
C ALA A 272 -9.61 20.82 4.33
N GLY A 273 -8.59 20.55 3.51
CA GLY A 273 -8.38 21.23 2.24
C GLY A 273 -9.32 20.76 1.14
N ASN A 274 -9.82 19.51 1.24
CA ASN A 274 -10.87 18.92 0.40
C ASN A 274 -10.63 19.13 -1.11
N TRP A 275 -9.71 18.34 -1.68
CA TRP A 275 -9.45 18.36 -3.12
C TRP A 275 -10.76 18.19 -3.92
N THR A 276 -10.95 18.96 -4.98
CA THR A 276 -12.17 18.93 -5.80
C THR A 276 -11.90 18.45 -7.22
N GLY A 277 -12.53 17.35 -7.63
CA GLY A 277 -12.60 16.89 -9.02
C GLY A 277 -13.90 17.34 -9.67
N LEU A 278 -13.83 18.07 -10.78
CA LEU A 278 -15.05 18.54 -11.45
C LEU A 278 -15.74 17.42 -12.23
N PHE A 279 -17.08 17.47 -12.35
CA PHE A 279 -17.84 16.63 -13.27
C PHE A 279 -19.02 17.38 -13.90
N ARG A 280 -19.57 16.86 -14.99
CA ARG A 280 -20.89 17.21 -15.53
C ARG A 280 -21.86 16.08 -15.24
N SER A 281 -23.07 16.42 -14.79
CA SER A 281 -24.10 15.42 -14.45
C SER A 281 -24.33 14.45 -15.61
N GLY A 282 -24.23 13.15 -15.34
CA GLY A 282 -24.38 12.06 -16.29
C GLY A 282 -23.15 11.72 -17.14
N GLU A 283 -22.01 12.40 -16.95
CA GLU A 283 -20.77 12.04 -17.67
C GLU A 283 -20.03 10.89 -16.97
N LYS A 284 -19.31 10.08 -17.75
CA LYS A 284 -18.45 9.02 -17.22
C LYS A 284 -17.11 9.62 -16.81
N VAL A 285 -16.80 9.55 -15.52
CA VAL A 285 -15.56 10.05 -14.95
C VAL A 285 -14.67 8.86 -14.60
N LEU A 286 -13.49 8.79 -15.22
CA LEU A 286 -12.43 7.85 -14.86
C LEU A 286 -11.61 8.41 -13.70
N LEU A 287 -11.55 7.67 -12.61
CA LEU A 287 -10.74 7.94 -11.43
C LEU A 287 -9.58 6.94 -11.42
N ARG A 288 -8.36 7.44 -11.55
CA ARG A 288 -7.13 6.62 -11.49
C ARG A 288 -6.57 6.67 -10.08
N PHE A 289 -6.93 5.70 -9.25
CA PHE A 289 -6.43 5.59 -7.88
C PHE A 289 -5.03 5.00 -7.87
N ILE A 290 -4.15 5.65 -7.13
CA ILE A 290 -2.79 5.21 -6.84
C ILE A 290 -2.61 5.33 -5.34
N ASN A 291 -2.22 4.26 -4.68
CA ASN A 291 -1.79 4.34 -3.28
C ASN A 291 -0.26 4.42 -3.21
N GLY A 292 0.25 5.64 -3.06
CA GLY A 292 1.67 5.89 -2.80
C GLY A 292 1.95 6.26 -1.35
N GLY A 293 1.10 5.81 -0.41
CA GLY A 293 1.37 5.91 1.01
C GLY A 293 2.45 4.92 1.42
N SER A 294 3.25 5.27 2.42
CA SER A 294 4.37 4.43 2.85
C SER A 294 3.95 3.26 3.73
N MET A 295 2.79 3.36 4.42
CA MET A 295 2.30 2.30 5.31
C MET A 295 0.78 2.11 5.29
N THR A 296 0.03 2.97 4.61
CA THR A 296 -1.43 3.05 4.82
C THR A 296 -2.22 2.29 3.76
N TYR A 297 -3.02 1.32 4.21
CA TYR A 297 -4.13 0.78 3.43
C TYR A 297 -5.35 1.70 3.53
N PHE A 298 -5.95 2.00 2.39
CA PHE A 298 -7.16 2.81 2.33
C PHE A 298 -8.37 1.98 1.88
N ASP A 299 -9.49 2.14 2.58
CA ASP A 299 -10.80 1.66 2.16
C ASP A 299 -11.55 2.84 1.54
N VAL A 300 -11.79 2.75 0.23
CA VAL A 300 -12.30 3.83 -0.62
C VAL A 300 -13.77 3.60 -0.94
N ARG A 301 -14.61 4.62 -0.73
CA ARG A 301 -16.01 4.63 -1.13
C ARG A 301 -16.49 6.02 -1.55
N ILE A 302 -17.56 6.05 -2.33
CA ILE A 302 -18.25 7.28 -2.76
C ILE A 302 -19.73 7.14 -2.43
N PRO A 303 -20.20 7.58 -1.25
CA PRO A 303 -21.58 7.41 -0.86
C PRO A 303 -22.56 7.98 -1.90
N GLY A 304 -23.54 7.17 -2.29
CA GLY A 304 -24.54 7.54 -3.30
C GLY A 304 -24.06 7.38 -4.74
N LEU A 305 -22.86 6.83 -4.98
CA LEU A 305 -22.31 6.61 -6.32
C LEU A 305 -21.65 5.23 -6.42
N LYS A 306 -22.12 4.39 -7.34
CA LYS A 306 -21.48 3.10 -7.64
C LYS A 306 -20.17 3.32 -8.38
N MET A 307 -19.20 2.45 -8.09
CA MET A 307 -17.88 2.44 -8.70
C MET A 307 -17.74 1.22 -9.59
N THR A 308 -17.25 1.37 -10.82
CA THR A 308 -16.97 0.25 -11.72
C THR A 308 -15.48 0.17 -11.98
N VAL A 309 -14.81 -0.82 -11.40
CA VAL A 309 -13.37 -1.06 -11.54
C VAL A 309 -13.11 -1.67 -12.91
N VAL A 310 -12.22 -1.08 -13.70
CA VAL A 310 -11.94 -1.47 -15.09
C VAL A 310 -10.46 -1.81 -15.36
N ALA A 311 -9.55 -1.42 -14.47
CA ALA A 311 -8.16 -1.85 -14.49
C ALA A 311 -7.59 -1.97 -13.08
N ALA A 312 -6.60 -2.85 -12.93
CA ALA A 312 -5.80 -3.04 -11.71
C ALA A 312 -4.33 -3.16 -12.10
N ASP A 313 -3.42 -2.44 -11.43
CA ASP A 313 -1.97 -2.49 -11.68
C ASP A 313 -1.59 -2.23 -13.15
N GLY A 314 -2.32 -1.29 -13.77
CA GLY A 314 -2.21 -0.94 -15.19
C GLY A 314 -2.80 -1.98 -16.17
N GLN A 315 -3.28 -3.13 -15.69
CA GLN A 315 -3.87 -4.17 -16.53
C GLN A 315 -5.39 -4.03 -16.62
N TYR A 316 -5.95 -4.10 -17.82
CA TYR A 316 -7.41 -4.13 -17.99
C TYR A 316 -8.01 -5.41 -17.43
N ILE A 317 -9.13 -5.27 -16.75
CA ILE A 317 -9.90 -6.37 -16.16
C ILE A 317 -11.33 -6.38 -16.69
N HIS A 318 -12.01 -7.51 -16.51
CA HIS A 318 -13.46 -7.56 -16.65
C HIS A 318 -14.10 -6.56 -15.67
N PRO A 319 -14.95 -5.63 -16.13
CA PRO A 319 -15.50 -4.59 -15.26
C PRO A 319 -16.26 -5.16 -14.05
N VAL A 320 -15.96 -4.66 -12.86
CA VAL A 320 -16.63 -5.07 -11.61
C VAL A 320 -17.27 -3.85 -10.95
N THR A 321 -18.60 -3.85 -10.80
CA THR A 321 -19.33 -2.78 -10.12
C THR A 321 -19.46 -3.07 -8.63
N ILE A 322 -19.08 -2.10 -7.79
CA ILE A 322 -18.93 -2.21 -6.34
C ILE A 322 -19.34 -0.92 -5.62
N ASP A 323 -19.41 -0.98 -4.29
CA ASP A 323 -19.61 0.15 -3.38
C ASP A 323 -18.32 0.62 -2.70
N GLU A 324 -17.38 -0.30 -2.46
CA GLU A 324 -16.16 -0.03 -1.70
C GLU A 324 -15.02 -0.96 -2.16
N PHE A 325 -13.78 -0.50 -2.08
CA PHE A 325 -12.60 -1.35 -2.29
C PHE A 325 -11.50 -0.96 -1.30
N ARG A 326 -10.69 -1.94 -0.91
CA ARG A 326 -9.40 -1.71 -0.24
C ARG A 326 -8.31 -1.56 -1.30
N ILE A 327 -7.42 -0.59 -1.13
CA ILE A 327 -6.22 -0.41 -1.94
C ILE A 327 -4.98 -0.46 -1.05
N ALA A 328 -4.10 -1.41 -1.31
CA ALA A 328 -2.83 -1.56 -0.60
C ALA A 328 -1.81 -0.52 -1.08
N PRO A 329 -0.81 -0.16 -0.26
CA PRO A 329 0.38 0.54 -0.75
C PRO A 329 0.91 -0.13 -2.02
N ALA A 330 1.19 0.71 -3.02
CA ALA A 330 1.65 0.34 -4.35
C ALA A 330 0.67 -0.33 -5.31
N GLU A 331 -0.60 -0.51 -4.95
CA GLU A 331 -1.62 -0.89 -5.91
C GLU A 331 -2.15 0.34 -6.68
N THR A 332 -2.64 0.08 -7.90
CA THR A 332 -3.39 1.06 -8.68
C THR A 332 -4.71 0.48 -9.15
N PHE A 333 -5.77 1.29 -9.15
CA PHE A 333 -7.08 0.92 -9.67
C PHE A 333 -7.67 2.03 -10.54
N ASP A 334 -8.15 1.65 -11.72
CA ASP A 334 -8.92 2.54 -12.58
C ASP A 334 -10.41 2.27 -12.35
N VAL A 335 -11.15 3.31 -11.96
CA VAL A 335 -12.54 3.22 -11.57
C VAL A 335 -13.38 4.21 -12.35
N ILE A 336 -14.42 3.73 -13.02
CA ILE A 336 -15.41 4.57 -13.69
C ILE A 336 -16.58 4.84 -12.74
N VAL A 337 -16.99 6.10 -12.66
CA VAL A 337 -18.20 6.55 -11.99
C VAL A 337 -19.04 7.40 -12.93
N GLU A 338 -20.36 7.42 -12.72
CA GLU A 338 -21.31 8.21 -13.53
C GLU A 338 -22.17 9.09 -12.60
N PRO A 339 -21.61 10.20 -12.09
CA PRO A 339 -22.28 11.05 -11.11
C PRO A 339 -23.49 11.78 -11.73
N GLY A 340 -24.65 11.67 -11.09
CA GLY A 340 -25.88 12.31 -11.54
C GLY A 340 -26.95 12.37 -10.44
N GLY A 341 -27.75 13.44 -10.44
CA GLY A 341 -28.81 13.65 -9.44
C GLY A 341 -28.37 14.32 -8.14
N GLN A 342 -27.07 14.51 -7.91
CA GLN A 342 -26.52 15.34 -6.84
C GLN A 342 -25.44 16.27 -7.41
N ASP A 343 -25.26 17.43 -6.77
CA ASP A 343 -24.25 18.42 -7.21
C ASP A 343 -22.83 18.10 -6.72
N ALA A 344 -22.70 17.24 -5.70
CA ALA A 344 -21.44 16.83 -5.14
C ALA A 344 -21.50 15.43 -4.51
N TYR A 345 -20.36 14.73 -4.53
CA TYR A 345 -20.13 13.42 -3.90
C TYR A 345 -18.79 13.43 -3.17
N THR A 346 -18.72 12.84 -1.97
CA THR A 346 -17.46 12.74 -1.23
C THR A 346 -16.67 11.51 -1.67
N LEU A 347 -15.44 11.72 -2.12
CA LEU A 347 -14.42 10.67 -2.22
C LEU A 347 -13.89 10.42 -0.81
N PHE A 348 -14.28 9.31 -0.18
CA PHE A 348 -13.92 9.00 1.19
C PHE A 348 -12.97 7.82 1.26
N CYS A 349 -11.75 8.04 1.78
CA CYS A 349 -10.68 7.06 1.84
C CYS A 349 -10.23 6.90 3.30
N GLN A 350 -10.86 6.00 4.06
CA GLN A 350 -10.49 5.78 5.47
C GLN A 350 -9.34 4.80 5.59
N ASP A 351 -8.50 4.94 6.62
CA ASP A 351 -7.48 3.93 6.89
C ASP A 351 -8.12 2.61 7.32
N MET A 352 -7.48 1.49 6.99
CA MET A 352 -7.87 0.15 7.47
C MET A 352 -8.05 0.10 8.99
N GLY A 353 -7.24 0.87 9.73
CA GLY A 353 -7.30 1.04 11.17
C GLY A 353 -8.50 1.81 11.71
N ARG A 354 -9.28 2.50 10.87
CA ARG A 354 -10.39 3.40 11.24
C ARG A 354 -10.00 4.52 12.22
N THR A 355 -8.76 5.00 12.14
CA THR A 355 -8.23 6.10 12.98
C THR A 355 -8.43 7.48 12.36
N GLY A 356 -8.46 7.56 11.04
CA GLY A 356 -8.52 8.77 10.23
C GLY A 356 -9.05 8.48 8.82
N TYR A 357 -8.90 9.44 7.92
CA TYR A 357 -9.25 9.30 6.51
C TYR A 357 -8.59 10.41 5.69
N ALA A 358 -8.39 10.18 4.39
CA ALA A 358 -8.30 11.21 3.38
C ALA A 358 -9.69 11.48 2.78
N ALA A 359 -9.94 12.71 2.34
CA ALA A 359 -11.21 13.08 1.70
C ALA A 359 -11.02 14.09 0.58
N GLY A 360 -11.81 13.91 -0.47
CA GLY A 360 -12.00 14.88 -1.55
C GLY A 360 -13.47 14.94 -1.97
N THR A 361 -13.78 15.79 -2.93
CA THR A 361 -15.15 15.97 -3.46
C THR A 361 -15.14 15.88 -4.97
N LEU A 362 -16.03 15.08 -5.55
CA LEU A 362 -16.45 15.25 -6.93
C LEU A 362 -17.59 16.26 -6.95
N ALA A 363 -17.52 17.31 -7.75
CA ALA A 363 -18.56 18.35 -7.79
C ALA A 363 -18.79 18.94 -9.19
N VAL A 364 -19.98 19.49 -9.42
CA VAL A 364 -20.28 20.21 -10.67
C VAL A 364 -19.55 21.55 -10.79
N ARG A 365 -19.06 22.09 -9.67
CA ARG A 365 -18.23 23.31 -9.57
C ARG A 365 -17.43 23.33 -8.27
N HIS A 366 -16.36 24.12 -8.25
CA HIS A 366 -15.56 24.33 -7.04
C HIS A 366 -16.37 24.96 -5.88
N GLY A 367 -15.95 24.65 -4.65
CA GLY A 367 -16.57 25.19 -3.42
C GLY A 367 -17.80 24.42 -2.94
N LEU A 368 -18.27 23.43 -3.69
CA LEU A 368 -19.28 22.48 -3.23
C LEU A 368 -18.62 21.35 -2.43
N GLN A 369 -19.33 20.85 -1.43
CA GLN A 369 -18.89 19.73 -0.60
C GLN A 369 -20.12 18.90 -0.19
N ALA A 370 -20.02 17.59 -0.37
CA ALA A 370 -20.99 16.65 0.17
C ALA A 370 -20.63 16.28 1.63
N PRO A 371 -21.60 15.83 2.45
CA PRO A 371 -21.34 15.43 3.83
C PRO A 371 -20.27 14.33 3.92
N ILE A 372 -19.27 14.55 4.79
CA ILE A 372 -18.27 13.53 5.08
C ILE A 372 -18.93 12.36 5.82
N PRO A 373 -18.82 11.11 5.32
CA PRO A 373 -19.35 9.94 6.00
C PRO A 373 -18.78 9.73 7.41
N ALA A 374 -19.56 9.07 8.27
CA ALA A 374 -19.00 8.50 9.47
C ALA A 374 -17.96 7.42 9.11
N ARG A 375 -16.88 7.36 9.89
CA ARG A 375 -15.96 6.22 9.86
C ARG A 375 -16.66 4.97 10.35
N ASP A 376 -16.32 3.83 9.77
CA ASP A 376 -16.83 2.55 10.24
C ASP A 376 -16.24 2.19 11.62
N PRO A 377 -16.89 1.26 12.36
CA PRO A 377 -16.33 0.73 13.60
C PRO A 377 -14.94 0.11 13.40
N ARG A 378 -14.08 0.23 14.41
CA ARG A 378 -12.74 -0.40 14.38
C ARG A 378 -12.88 -1.92 14.28
N PRO A 379 -12.21 -2.57 13.32
CA PRO A 379 -12.17 -4.02 13.28
C PRO A 379 -11.21 -4.59 14.33
N LEU A 380 -11.39 -5.87 14.62
CA LEU A 380 -10.49 -6.69 15.43
C LEU A 380 -10.04 -7.87 14.57
N LEU A 381 -8.77 -8.22 14.66
CA LEU A 381 -8.30 -9.51 14.16
C LEU A 381 -8.89 -10.64 15.00
N THR A 382 -9.16 -11.75 14.33
CA THR A 382 -9.64 -13.00 14.93
C THR A 382 -8.62 -14.12 14.72
N MET A 383 -8.73 -15.20 15.48
CA MET A 383 -7.89 -16.39 15.26
C MET A 383 -8.09 -17.01 13.87
N SER A 384 -9.28 -16.86 13.28
CA SER A 384 -9.56 -17.31 11.91
C SER A 384 -8.80 -16.48 10.87
N ASP A 385 -8.63 -15.17 11.12
CA ASP A 385 -7.75 -14.33 10.30
C ASP A 385 -6.31 -14.82 10.39
N MET A 386 -5.87 -15.25 11.57
CA MET A 386 -4.53 -15.76 11.82
C MET A 386 -4.28 -17.21 11.35
N GLY A 387 -5.25 -17.86 10.70
CA GLY A 387 -5.09 -19.26 10.29
C GLY A 387 -5.03 -20.25 11.47
N HIS A 388 -5.61 -19.89 12.62
CA HIS A 388 -5.63 -20.68 13.86
C HIS A 388 -7.05 -21.13 14.26
N ASP A 389 -8.00 -21.23 13.32
CA ASP A 389 -9.34 -21.68 13.66
C ASP A 389 -9.33 -23.16 14.10
N MET A 390 -9.76 -23.40 15.34
CA MET A 390 -9.90 -24.73 15.94
C MET A 390 -11.28 -25.36 15.65
N GLY A 391 -12.17 -24.66 14.94
CA GLY A 391 -13.56 -25.05 14.71
C GLY A 391 -13.81 -26.28 13.83
N GLY A 392 -12.77 -26.87 13.23
CA GLY A 392 -12.86 -28.06 12.39
C GLY A 392 -12.54 -29.39 13.08
N MET A 393 -12.01 -29.38 14.30
CA MET A 393 -11.73 -30.61 15.06
C MET A 393 -13.00 -31.10 15.76
N GLY A 394 -13.96 -31.53 14.95
CA GLY A 394 -15.12 -32.28 15.42
C GLY A 394 -14.67 -33.51 16.20
N HIS A 395 -15.29 -33.67 17.37
CA HIS A 395 -15.24 -34.82 18.27
C HIS A 395 -15.10 -36.19 17.57
N ASP A 396 -13.87 -36.66 17.37
CA ASP A 396 -13.59 -38.09 17.18
C ASP A 396 -12.15 -38.43 17.60
N MET A 397 -11.88 -38.28 18.89
CA MET A 397 -10.77 -38.99 19.54
C MET A 397 -11.34 -40.24 20.22
N LYS A 398 -11.75 -41.22 19.41
CA LYS A 398 -11.84 -42.61 19.85
C LYS A 398 -10.70 -43.41 19.24
N GLY A 399 -9.66 -43.54 20.06
CA GLY A 399 -8.71 -44.66 20.17
C GLY A 399 -8.24 -45.36 18.90
N MET A 400 -6.92 -45.34 18.69
CA MET A 400 -6.24 -46.53 18.19
C MET A 400 -4.77 -46.54 18.63
N GLU A 401 -4.47 -47.47 19.52
CA GLU A 401 -3.13 -48.02 19.75
C GLU A 401 -2.70 -48.87 18.54
N GLY A 402 -1.41 -48.80 18.20
CA GLY A 402 -0.63 -49.93 17.66
C GLY A 402 -0.71 -50.23 16.16
N GLY A 403 0.46 -50.38 15.52
CA GLY A 403 0.58 -51.14 14.27
C GLY A 403 1.70 -50.68 13.32
N CYS A 404 2.77 -51.45 13.26
CA CYS A 404 3.91 -51.29 12.36
C CYS A 404 3.64 -51.94 10.97
N GLY A 405 4.13 -51.37 9.86
CA GLY A 405 4.55 -52.16 8.68
C GLY A 405 4.10 -51.71 7.27
N ALA A 406 5.11 -51.49 6.42
CA ALA A 406 5.21 -51.75 4.96
C ALA A 406 4.50 -50.87 3.89
N SER A 407 5.36 -50.11 3.17
CA SER A 407 5.43 -49.84 1.71
C SER A 407 4.34 -50.41 0.78
N MET A 408 3.76 -49.55 -0.07
CA MET A 408 3.64 -49.69 -1.54
C MET A 408 3.16 -48.35 -2.15
N GLY A 409 3.63 -48.00 -3.35
CA GLY A 409 3.43 -46.69 -3.98
C GLY A 409 2.19 -46.51 -4.87
N HIS A 410 2.22 -45.37 -5.57
CA HIS A 410 1.31 -44.78 -6.57
C HIS A 410 0.41 -43.63 -6.10
N ALA A 411 0.65 -42.49 -6.75
CA ALA A 411 -0.27 -41.41 -7.13
C ALA A 411 -1.37 -41.04 -6.14
N ALA A 412 -1.16 -39.93 -5.43
CA ALA A 412 -2.22 -39.20 -4.74
C ALA A 412 -2.10 -37.71 -5.09
N HIS A 413 -2.81 -37.31 -6.14
CA HIS A 413 -3.35 -35.96 -6.22
C HIS A 413 -4.48 -35.86 -5.19
N GLY A 414 -4.42 -34.82 -4.35
CA GLY A 414 -5.54 -34.36 -3.54
C GLY A 414 -5.64 -34.97 -2.15
N GLY A 415 -5.09 -34.28 -1.15
CA GLY A 415 -5.46 -34.49 0.25
C GLY A 415 -4.49 -33.89 1.27
N ASN A 416 -4.94 -32.85 1.98
CA ASN A 416 -4.35 -32.21 3.18
C ASN A 416 -3.23 -31.14 3.03
N ASP A 417 -3.14 -30.41 1.91
CA ASP A 417 -2.19 -29.29 1.71
C ASP A 417 -2.64 -27.93 2.31
N LYS A 418 -3.27 -27.92 3.49
CA LYS A 418 -3.65 -26.66 4.19
C LYS A 418 -2.60 -26.19 5.20
N ALA A 419 -1.74 -27.07 5.69
CA ALA A 419 -0.66 -26.70 6.61
C ALA A 419 0.56 -26.22 5.81
N PRO A 420 1.03 -24.98 6.01
CA PRO A 420 2.20 -24.47 5.29
C PRO A 420 3.49 -25.16 5.76
N ARG A 421 4.53 -25.17 4.90
CA ARG A 421 5.80 -25.87 5.18
C ARG A 421 6.87 -24.91 5.65
N HIS A 422 6.91 -24.66 6.95
CA HIS A 422 7.92 -23.78 7.56
C HIS A 422 9.36 -24.23 7.33
N ALA A 423 10.22 -23.29 6.94
CA ALA A 423 11.63 -23.55 6.74
C ALA A 423 12.35 -23.81 8.08
N PRO A 424 13.46 -24.60 8.08
CA PRO A 424 14.27 -24.81 9.29
C PRO A 424 14.77 -23.51 9.93
N SER A 425 14.97 -22.45 9.13
CA SER A 425 15.37 -21.11 9.57
C SER A 425 14.34 -20.43 10.47
N GLU A 426 13.10 -20.90 10.49
CA GLU A 426 12.03 -20.32 11.30
C GLU A 426 11.96 -20.93 12.70
N THR A 427 12.44 -22.17 12.86
CA THR A 427 12.31 -22.91 14.12
C THR A 427 13.21 -22.32 15.20
N GLY A 428 12.61 -21.85 16.31
CA GLY A 428 13.36 -21.26 17.42
C GLY A 428 14.00 -19.91 17.09
N ASN A 429 13.60 -19.27 15.99
CA ASN A 429 14.15 -18.01 15.55
C ASN A 429 13.66 -16.86 16.46
N PRO A 430 14.56 -16.10 17.11
CA PRO A 430 14.16 -15.02 18.00
C PRO A 430 13.59 -13.80 17.28
N LEU A 431 13.55 -13.79 15.94
CA LEU A 431 12.94 -12.76 15.10
C LEU A 431 11.59 -13.21 14.52
N ILE A 432 11.04 -14.32 15.01
CA ILE A 432 9.73 -14.83 14.63
C ILE A 432 8.91 -15.06 15.90
N ASP A 433 7.76 -14.41 16.01
CA ASP A 433 6.80 -14.60 17.11
C ASP A 433 5.49 -15.26 16.66
N MET A 434 5.39 -15.62 15.37
CA MET A 434 4.18 -16.17 14.75
C MET A 434 4.42 -16.99 13.50
N GLN A 435 3.55 -17.99 13.33
CA GLN A 435 3.49 -18.91 12.20
C GLN A 435 2.03 -19.32 11.99
N SER A 436 1.54 -19.27 10.75
CA SER A 436 0.18 -19.69 10.45
C SER A 436 0.08 -21.21 10.42
N MET A 437 -0.90 -21.79 11.09
CA MET A 437 -1.05 -23.25 11.16
C MET A 437 -1.88 -23.83 10.01
N ALA A 438 -2.75 -23.00 9.43
CA ALA A 438 -3.53 -23.33 8.24
C ALA A 438 -3.68 -22.08 7.38
N THR A 439 -3.43 -22.21 6.08
CA THR A 439 -3.51 -21.09 5.14
C THR A 439 -4.45 -21.41 4.00
N GLU A 440 -5.16 -20.38 3.53
CA GLU A 440 -6.08 -20.47 2.40
C GLU A 440 -5.88 -19.28 1.45
N PRO A 441 -6.19 -19.45 0.15
CA PRO A 441 -6.11 -18.35 -0.82
C PRO A 441 -6.92 -17.11 -0.45
N LYS A 442 -8.13 -17.33 0.10
CA LYS A 442 -9.09 -16.29 0.50
C LYS A 442 -9.25 -15.17 -0.55
N LEU A 443 -9.25 -15.51 -1.84
CA LEU A 443 -9.38 -14.51 -2.91
C LEU A 443 -10.74 -13.78 -2.88
N ASP A 444 -11.78 -14.45 -2.40
CA ASP A 444 -13.13 -13.89 -2.23
C ASP A 444 -13.37 -13.21 -0.87
N ASP A 445 -12.34 -13.14 -0.02
CA ASP A 445 -12.43 -12.44 1.26
C ASP A 445 -12.18 -10.93 1.04
N PRO A 446 -13.13 -10.04 1.38
CA PRO A 446 -12.92 -8.59 1.30
C PRO A 446 -11.93 -8.07 2.34
N GLY A 447 -11.57 -8.87 3.35
CA GLY A 447 -10.60 -8.55 4.37
C GLY A 447 -11.18 -7.91 5.63
N ILE A 448 -10.30 -7.68 6.60
CA ILE A 448 -10.67 -7.26 7.96
C ILE A 448 -11.43 -5.93 7.91
N GLY A 449 -12.55 -5.84 8.65
CA GLY A 449 -13.36 -4.62 8.72
C GLY A 449 -14.18 -4.28 7.48
N LEU A 450 -14.18 -5.18 6.49
CA LEU A 450 -15.00 -5.08 5.27
C LEU A 450 -16.02 -6.21 5.14
N ARG A 451 -15.89 -7.29 5.92
CA ARG A 451 -16.89 -8.36 6.04
C ARG A 451 -18.18 -7.83 6.68
N ASP A 452 -19.32 -8.27 6.17
CA ASP A 452 -20.66 -8.00 6.70
C ASP A 452 -20.98 -6.51 6.94
N ASN A 453 -20.34 -5.59 6.19
CA ASN A 453 -20.51 -4.14 6.36
C ASN A 453 -21.71 -3.56 5.56
N GLY A 454 -22.48 -4.42 4.90
CA GLY A 454 -23.66 -4.07 4.10
C GLY A 454 -23.35 -3.47 2.73
N ARG A 455 -22.09 -3.53 2.27
CA ARG A 455 -21.63 -2.98 0.98
C ARG A 455 -21.06 -4.08 0.09
N GLN A 456 -21.14 -3.90 -1.22
CA GLN A 456 -20.45 -4.77 -2.16
C GLN A 456 -18.98 -4.34 -2.24
N VAL A 457 -18.09 -5.16 -1.69
CA VAL A 457 -16.65 -4.85 -1.62
C VAL A 457 -15.90 -5.58 -2.73
N LEU A 458 -14.96 -4.91 -3.39
CA LEU A 458 -14.06 -5.55 -4.36
C LEU A 458 -13.18 -6.59 -3.67
N THR A 459 -13.09 -7.78 -4.26
CA THR A 459 -12.20 -8.86 -3.83
C THR A 459 -11.28 -9.24 -4.99
N TYR A 460 -10.17 -9.93 -4.69
CA TYR A 460 -9.28 -10.42 -5.74
C TYR A 460 -9.98 -11.46 -6.62
N GLY A 461 -10.84 -12.31 -6.05
CA GLY A 461 -11.62 -13.31 -6.77
C GLY A 461 -12.63 -12.71 -7.75
N ALA A 462 -13.12 -11.50 -7.48
CA ALA A 462 -14.02 -10.79 -8.39
C ALA A 462 -13.30 -10.16 -9.60
N MET A 463 -12.00 -9.89 -9.51
CA MET A 463 -11.20 -9.32 -10.59
C MET A 463 -10.68 -10.41 -11.52
N ARG A 464 -10.72 -10.20 -12.83
CA ARG A 464 -10.15 -11.13 -13.82
C ARG A 464 -9.54 -10.36 -14.98
N SER A 465 -8.32 -10.71 -15.39
CA SER A 465 -7.67 -10.11 -16.57
C SER A 465 -8.50 -10.34 -17.84
N LEU A 466 -8.48 -9.39 -18.79
CA LEU A 466 -9.20 -9.49 -20.07
C LEU A 466 -8.56 -10.45 -21.10
N PHE A 467 -7.49 -11.13 -20.72
CA PHE A 467 -6.74 -12.04 -21.56
C PHE A 467 -6.51 -13.35 -20.81
N ASP A 468 -6.33 -14.44 -21.54
CA ASP A 468 -5.93 -15.74 -20.98
C ASP A 468 -4.43 -15.76 -20.66
N ASP A 469 -3.95 -16.81 -19.98
CA ASP A 469 -2.54 -16.98 -19.63
C ASP A 469 -1.60 -16.70 -20.83
N PRO A 470 -0.84 -15.61 -20.82
CA PRO A 470 -0.04 -15.19 -21.96
C PRO A 470 1.23 -16.04 -22.17
N ASP A 471 1.59 -16.90 -21.20
CA ASP A 471 2.70 -17.84 -21.34
C ASP A 471 2.21 -19.26 -21.71
N GLY A 472 1.13 -19.72 -21.08
CA GLY A 472 0.48 -21.00 -21.38
C GLY A 472 1.27 -22.27 -21.04
N ARG A 473 2.55 -22.19 -20.66
CA ARG A 473 3.35 -23.34 -20.18
C ARG A 473 3.11 -23.63 -18.70
N ASP A 474 3.18 -24.88 -18.26
CA ASP A 474 3.25 -25.13 -16.82
C ASP A 474 4.57 -24.59 -16.22
N PRO A 475 4.58 -24.13 -14.96
CA PRO A 475 5.81 -23.71 -14.30
C PRO A 475 6.76 -24.90 -14.14
N GLY A 476 8.04 -24.69 -14.45
CA GLY A 476 9.07 -25.72 -14.39
C GLY A 476 9.52 -26.03 -12.96
N ARG A 477 9.36 -25.09 -12.03
CA ARG A 477 9.55 -25.30 -10.59
C ARG A 477 8.71 -24.34 -9.76
N GLU A 478 8.62 -24.67 -8.48
CA GLU A 478 7.94 -23.90 -7.45
C GLU A 478 8.92 -23.47 -6.36
N VAL A 479 8.67 -22.30 -5.77
CA VAL A 479 9.29 -21.86 -4.52
C VAL A 479 8.18 -21.39 -3.58
N GLU A 480 8.19 -21.89 -2.34
CA GLU A 480 7.35 -21.39 -1.26
C GLU A 480 8.18 -20.46 -0.40
N LEU A 481 7.66 -19.27 -0.11
CA LEU A 481 8.28 -18.24 0.70
C LEU A 481 7.32 -17.77 1.77
N HIS A 482 7.81 -17.65 3.00
CA HIS A 482 7.04 -17.29 4.17
C HIS A 482 7.32 -15.84 4.57
N LEU A 483 6.30 -14.98 4.53
CA LEU A 483 6.38 -13.66 5.12
C LEU A 483 6.37 -13.84 6.63
N THR A 484 7.47 -13.48 7.27
CA THR A 484 7.75 -13.74 8.68
C THR A 484 8.10 -12.43 9.38
N GLY A 485 7.91 -12.39 10.70
CA GLY A 485 8.28 -11.20 11.45
C GLY A 485 8.11 -11.35 12.95
N HIS A 486 8.44 -10.25 13.63
CA HIS A 486 8.30 -10.10 15.05
C HIS A 486 7.83 -8.68 15.37
N MET A 487 6.65 -8.59 15.98
CA MET A 487 5.98 -7.32 16.27
C MET A 487 6.79 -6.48 17.26
N GLU A 488 7.11 -7.00 18.46
CA GLU A 488 7.80 -6.21 19.50
C GLU A 488 9.20 -5.73 19.07
N LYS A 489 9.92 -6.52 18.26
CA LYS A 489 11.25 -6.16 17.74
C LYS A 489 11.20 -5.37 16.44
N PHE A 490 10.02 -5.25 15.85
CA PHE A 490 9.77 -4.67 14.54
C PHE A 490 10.78 -5.19 13.50
N SER A 491 10.80 -6.51 13.35
CA SER A 491 11.68 -7.25 12.44
C SER A 491 10.82 -7.97 11.43
N TRP A 492 11.20 -7.91 10.17
CA TRP A 492 10.40 -8.41 9.06
C TRP A 492 11.31 -9.09 8.04
N SER A 493 10.89 -10.22 7.49
CA SER A 493 11.73 -11.05 6.62
C SER A 493 10.89 -11.99 5.74
N PHE A 494 11.55 -12.61 4.76
CA PHE A 494 11.08 -13.86 4.18
C PHE A 494 11.79 -15.02 4.89
N ASP A 495 11.10 -16.12 5.19
CA ASP A 495 11.62 -17.39 5.75
C ASP A 495 12.44 -17.23 7.06
N GLY A 496 12.20 -16.17 7.83
CA GLY A 496 12.98 -15.82 9.03
C GLY A 496 14.38 -15.29 8.75
N ILE A 497 14.74 -15.04 7.48
CA ILE A 497 16.07 -14.60 7.05
C ILE A 497 16.01 -13.11 6.68
N PRO A 498 16.72 -12.21 7.41
CA PRO A 498 16.75 -10.80 7.06
C PRO A 498 17.47 -10.58 5.73
N PHE A 499 17.08 -9.56 4.96
CA PHE A 499 17.64 -9.26 3.64
C PHE A 499 19.18 -9.25 3.59
N ALA A 500 19.83 -8.68 4.61
CA ALA A 500 21.30 -8.62 4.70
C ALA A 500 22.00 -10.00 4.70
N SER A 501 21.27 -11.07 4.99
CA SER A 501 21.76 -12.46 5.00
C SER A 501 21.04 -13.35 4.01
N ALA A 502 20.13 -12.80 3.19
CA ALA A 502 19.33 -13.55 2.26
C ALA A 502 20.09 -13.83 0.96
N GLU A 503 20.08 -15.07 0.51
CA GLU A 503 20.54 -15.40 -0.83
C GLU A 503 19.52 -14.92 -1.88
N PRO A 504 19.98 -14.51 -3.08
CA PRO A 504 19.08 -14.14 -4.15
C PRO A 504 18.26 -15.33 -4.64
N LEU A 505 17.00 -15.10 -4.95
CA LEU A 505 16.16 -16.04 -5.70
C LEU A 505 16.60 -16.00 -7.17
N ARG A 506 17.22 -17.08 -7.64
CA ARG A 506 17.78 -17.17 -8.99
C ARG A 506 16.80 -17.82 -9.96
N LEU A 507 16.59 -17.21 -11.12
CA LEU A 507 15.81 -17.77 -12.22
C LEU A 507 16.68 -17.76 -13.48
N ASN A 508 16.52 -18.79 -14.30
CA ASN A 508 17.13 -18.82 -15.62
C ASN A 508 16.27 -18.02 -16.60
N TYR A 509 16.89 -17.32 -17.54
CA TYR A 509 16.16 -16.55 -18.54
C TYR A 509 15.21 -17.46 -19.34
N GLY A 510 13.94 -17.05 -19.45
CA GLY A 510 12.86 -17.81 -20.10
C GLY A 510 12.20 -18.88 -19.23
N GLU A 511 12.70 -19.12 -18.01
CA GLU A 511 12.07 -19.97 -17.01
C GLU A 511 10.67 -19.46 -16.66
N ARG A 512 9.76 -20.40 -16.40
CA ARG A 512 8.48 -20.11 -15.77
C ARG A 512 8.51 -20.71 -14.37
N MET A 513 8.45 -19.85 -13.36
CA MET A 513 8.51 -20.26 -11.96
C MET A 513 7.19 -19.95 -11.27
N ARG A 514 6.74 -20.83 -10.39
CA ARG A 514 5.65 -20.56 -9.46
C ARG A 514 6.22 -20.07 -8.13
N ILE A 515 5.69 -18.97 -7.63
CA ILE A 515 5.95 -18.47 -6.28
C ILE A 515 4.69 -18.67 -5.46
N VAL A 516 4.82 -19.39 -4.35
CA VAL A 516 3.79 -19.50 -3.30
C VAL A 516 4.24 -18.59 -2.15
N LEU A 517 3.44 -17.58 -1.86
CA LEU A 517 3.62 -16.74 -0.67
C LEU A 517 2.71 -17.23 0.44
N VAL A 518 3.24 -17.35 1.64
CA VAL A 518 2.48 -17.60 2.87
C VAL A 518 2.66 -16.41 3.81
N ASN A 519 1.58 -15.81 4.27
CA ASN A 519 1.66 -14.76 5.30
C ASN A 519 1.51 -15.37 6.70
N ASP A 520 2.64 -15.57 7.38
CA ASP A 520 2.66 -16.07 8.75
C ASP A 520 2.34 -15.00 9.79
N THR A 521 2.21 -13.74 9.35
CA THR A 521 2.13 -12.60 10.25
C THR A 521 0.70 -12.08 10.44
N MET A 522 0.49 -11.25 11.47
CA MET A 522 -0.79 -10.56 11.73
C MET A 522 -0.98 -9.32 10.88
N MET A 523 0.06 -8.91 10.16
CA MET A 523 0.05 -7.71 9.34
C MET A 523 -0.24 -8.08 7.89
N GLN A 524 -0.92 -7.18 7.20
CA GLN A 524 -1.18 -7.29 5.78
C GLN A 524 0.03 -6.75 4.99
N HIS A 525 0.57 -7.50 4.02
CA HIS A 525 1.79 -7.12 3.29
C HIS A 525 1.54 -7.01 1.79
N PRO A 526 1.73 -5.84 1.15
CA PRO A 526 1.71 -5.73 -0.30
C PRO A 526 3.09 -6.12 -0.83
N ILE A 527 3.21 -7.27 -1.48
CA ILE A 527 4.49 -7.77 -1.99
C ILE A 527 4.65 -7.34 -3.44
N HIS A 528 5.70 -6.57 -3.73
CA HIS A 528 6.04 -6.08 -5.06
C HIS A 528 7.28 -6.79 -5.60
N LEU A 529 7.19 -7.27 -6.85
CA LEU A 529 8.31 -7.82 -7.62
C LEU A 529 8.61 -6.88 -8.79
N HIS A 530 9.85 -6.40 -8.87
CA HIS A 530 10.30 -5.52 -9.94
C HIS A 530 10.54 -6.26 -11.25
N GLY A 531 10.45 -5.55 -12.37
CA GLY A 531 10.94 -5.97 -13.69
C GLY A 531 10.14 -7.03 -14.43
N VAL A 532 9.23 -7.74 -13.75
CA VAL A 532 8.41 -8.82 -14.31
C VAL A 532 6.99 -8.77 -13.75
N TRP A 533 6.05 -9.46 -14.41
CA TRP A 533 4.67 -9.58 -13.94
C TRP A 533 4.49 -10.73 -12.95
N SER A 534 3.54 -10.56 -12.03
CA SER A 534 3.01 -11.61 -11.17
C SER A 534 1.64 -12.05 -11.70
N ASP A 535 1.60 -13.25 -12.27
CA ASP A 535 0.39 -13.86 -12.83
C ASP A 535 -0.31 -14.69 -11.74
N LEU A 536 -1.19 -14.05 -10.96
CA LEU A 536 -1.90 -14.64 -9.83
C LEU A 536 -2.76 -15.83 -10.27
N GLU A 537 -2.67 -16.92 -9.51
CA GLU A 537 -3.47 -18.13 -9.71
C GLU A 537 -4.73 -18.09 -8.82
N ASN A 538 -5.81 -18.71 -9.30
CA ASN A 538 -7.01 -18.99 -8.48
C ASN A 538 -6.80 -20.23 -7.59
N ALA A 539 -7.85 -20.66 -6.88
CA ALA A 539 -7.78 -21.84 -6.00
C ALA A 539 -7.51 -23.16 -6.73
N ASP A 540 -7.86 -23.25 -8.02
CA ASP A 540 -7.63 -24.41 -8.87
C ASP A 540 -6.23 -24.40 -9.54
N GLY A 541 -5.46 -23.33 -9.31
CA GLY A 541 -4.13 -23.14 -9.89
C GLY A 541 -4.14 -22.50 -11.28
N ASP A 542 -5.28 -22.09 -11.82
CA ASP A 542 -5.40 -21.45 -13.13
C ASP A 542 -5.05 -19.96 -13.07
N PHE A 543 -4.55 -19.42 -14.19
CA PHE A 543 -4.33 -17.97 -14.32
C PHE A 543 -5.63 -17.19 -14.09
N HIS A 544 -5.54 -16.20 -13.20
CA HIS A 544 -6.69 -15.42 -12.75
C HIS A 544 -6.52 -13.93 -13.05
N LEU A 545 -5.41 -13.35 -12.60
CA LEU A 545 -5.17 -11.91 -12.64
C LEU A 545 -3.68 -11.58 -12.76
N ARG A 546 -3.30 -10.72 -13.70
CA ARG A 546 -1.95 -10.16 -13.78
C ARG A 546 -1.83 -8.91 -12.91
N LYS A 547 -0.81 -8.85 -12.07
CA LYS A 547 -0.49 -7.71 -11.19
C LYS A 547 1.02 -7.49 -11.06
N HIS A 548 1.42 -6.31 -10.59
CA HIS A 548 2.81 -6.07 -10.16
C HIS A 548 2.96 -6.09 -8.64
N THR A 549 1.88 -5.85 -7.88
CA THR A 549 1.86 -5.89 -6.42
C THR A 549 0.82 -6.90 -5.95
N ILE A 550 1.21 -7.91 -5.18
CA ILE A 550 0.30 -8.90 -4.61
C ILE A 550 0.12 -8.60 -3.13
N ASP A 551 -1.07 -8.14 -2.76
CA ASP A 551 -1.46 -8.00 -1.36
C ASP A 551 -1.48 -9.35 -0.64
N MET A 552 -1.15 -9.41 0.64
CA MET A 552 -1.10 -10.64 1.44
C MET A 552 -1.76 -10.41 2.80
N PRO A 553 -3.06 -10.70 2.95
CA PRO A 553 -3.73 -10.66 4.26
C PRO A 553 -3.15 -11.67 5.26
N PRO A 554 -3.33 -11.46 6.57
CA PRO A 554 -2.89 -12.41 7.60
C PRO A 554 -3.42 -13.83 7.35
N GLY A 555 -2.60 -14.84 7.63
CA GLY A 555 -3.00 -16.25 7.55
C GLY A 555 -3.41 -16.73 6.15
N THR A 556 -3.03 -16.00 5.10
CA THR A 556 -3.33 -16.39 3.71
C THR A 556 -2.14 -16.99 3.00
N ARG A 557 -2.42 -17.77 1.96
CA ARG A 557 -1.44 -18.19 0.96
C ARG A 557 -1.82 -17.61 -0.39
N ARG A 558 -0.91 -17.06 -1.18
CA ARG A 558 -1.20 -16.69 -2.58
C ARG A 558 -0.15 -17.25 -3.50
N THR A 559 -0.60 -17.77 -4.62
CA THR A 559 0.28 -18.39 -5.60
C THR A 559 0.22 -17.59 -6.89
N TYR A 560 1.37 -17.33 -7.49
CA TYR A 560 1.44 -16.67 -8.78
C TYR A 560 2.62 -17.18 -9.60
N ARG A 561 2.51 -17.05 -10.91
CA ARG A 561 3.54 -17.44 -11.88
C ARG A 561 4.35 -16.22 -12.28
N VAL A 562 5.65 -16.43 -12.47
CA VAL A 562 6.58 -15.43 -12.99
C VAL A 562 7.24 -16.00 -14.24
N ARG A 563 7.23 -15.22 -15.32
CA ARG A 563 8.05 -15.46 -16.51
C ARG A 563 9.35 -14.67 -16.35
N ALA A 564 10.48 -15.36 -16.37
CA ALA A 564 11.80 -14.75 -16.22
C ALA A 564 12.31 -14.15 -17.54
N ASP A 565 11.66 -13.10 -18.06
CA ASP A 565 11.97 -12.50 -19.36
C ASP A 565 12.69 -11.14 -19.28
N ALA A 566 13.14 -10.75 -18.09
CA ALA A 566 13.87 -9.51 -17.84
C ALA A 566 15.23 -9.80 -17.16
N LEU A 567 16.31 -9.85 -17.93
CA LEU A 567 17.67 -10.08 -17.39
C LEU A 567 18.06 -9.01 -16.38
N GLY A 568 18.68 -9.42 -15.27
CA GLY A 568 19.28 -8.53 -14.28
C GLY A 568 18.94 -8.86 -12.83
N ARG A 569 19.14 -7.86 -11.97
CA ARG A 569 18.94 -7.93 -10.52
C ARG A 569 17.73 -7.08 -10.17
N TRP A 570 16.73 -7.70 -9.55
CA TRP A 570 15.43 -7.11 -9.28
C TRP A 570 15.14 -7.14 -7.79
N ALA A 571 14.51 -6.08 -7.29
CA ALA A 571 14.03 -6.05 -5.92
C ALA A 571 12.72 -6.86 -5.80
N TYR A 572 12.57 -7.56 -4.69
CA TYR A 572 11.36 -8.29 -4.33
C TYR A 572 11.06 -8.07 -2.85
N HIS A 573 10.05 -7.27 -2.52
CA HIS A 573 9.90 -6.76 -1.15
C HIS A 573 8.46 -6.41 -0.79
N CYS A 574 8.23 -6.26 0.52
CA CYS A 574 7.01 -5.64 1.03
C CYS A 574 7.02 -4.14 0.74
N HIS A 575 5.90 -3.60 0.27
CA HIS A 575 5.71 -2.18 -0.03
C HIS A 575 5.12 -1.40 1.14
N LEU A 576 5.13 -2.00 2.34
CA LEU A 576 5.19 -1.22 3.57
C LEU A 576 6.63 -0.79 3.78
N LEU A 577 6.92 0.49 3.56
CA LEU A 577 8.27 1.07 3.53
C LEU A 577 9.12 0.62 4.74
N TYR A 578 8.52 0.65 5.93
CA TYR A 578 9.22 0.30 7.15
C TYR A 578 9.37 -1.21 7.37
N HIS A 579 8.58 -2.04 6.69
CA HIS A 579 8.79 -3.50 6.67
C HIS A 579 9.94 -3.86 5.73
N MET A 580 10.01 -3.21 4.55
CA MET A 580 11.15 -3.33 3.65
C MET A 580 12.44 -2.95 4.39
N GLU A 581 12.49 -1.76 5.00
CA GLU A 581 13.69 -1.28 5.72
C GLU A 581 14.06 -2.17 6.92
N ALA A 582 13.06 -2.78 7.57
CA ALA A 582 13.30 -3.73 8.65
C ALA A 582 13.81 -5.10 8.17
N GLY A 583 13.78 -5.39 6.87
CA GLY A 583 14.40 -6.57 6.26
C GLY A 583 13.50 -7.44 5.38
N MET A 584 12.22 -7.12 5.18
CA MET A 584 11.30 -7.90 4.34
C MET A 584 11.53 -7.61 2.86
N MET A 585 12.71 -8.03 2.41
CA MET A 585 13.21 -7.84 1.06
C MET A 585 14.07 -9.05 0.65
N ARG A 586 14.05 -9.33 -0.65
CA ARG A 586 14.86 -10.32 -1.36
C ARG A 586 15.40 -9.69 -2.63
N GLU A 587 16.49 -10.24 -3.09
CA GLU A 587 16.99 -10.01 -4.45
C GLU A 587 16.49 -11.14 -5.34
N VAL A 588 15.97 -10.82 -6.52
CA VAL A 588 15.69 -11.77 -7.60
C VAL A 588 16.75 -11.58 -8.68
N ARG A 589 17.39 -12.65 -9.13
CA ARG A 589 18.36 -12.62 -10.23
C ARG A 589 17.85 -13.42 -11.40
N ILE A 590 17.75 -12.78 -12.57
CA ILE A 590 17.42 -13.44 -13.82
C ILE A 590 18.68 -13.43 -14.68
N GLU A 591 19.27 -14.61 -14.88
CA GLU A 591 20.57 -14.83 -15.52
C GLU A 591 20.44 -15.83 -16.70
N GLU A 592 21.40 -15.85 -17.63
CA GLU A 592 21.39 -16.73 -18.82
C GLU A 592 21.70 -18.21 -18.53
#